data_AF-A0A924UJC9-F1
#
_entry.id   AF-A0A924UJC9-F1
#
_cell.length_a   1.000
_cell.length_b   1.000
_cell.length_c   1.000
_cell.angle_alpha   90.00
_cell.angle_beta   90.00
_cell.angle_gamma   90.00
#
_symmetry.space_group_name_H-M   'P 1'
#
loop_
_entity.id
_entity.type
_entity.pdbx_description
1 polymer ?
#
loop_
_entity_poly.entity_id
_entity_poly.type
_entity_poly.pdbx_seq_one_letter_code
_entity_poly.pdbx_strand_id
1 'polypeptide(L)'
;MQPNEENPQKIRNKQIVFATVSILAIAIVGTIAYFALSKIRSGQTTEAMTQEQFEGAPTISSQLQSDCQQSAIKIAEMTNGDKMSAEFHANVENCKDVYFMIDHQTQFRREGMYPDLAVDIAYYIAKSDKPKGLELLNFARGLKPWEFYLGPVTCDSQHVLDAYIESYTLPEQSLCIKKSEYKTTLLKDLQSKNFDVFTKMLANNKVVWMGLPDSDVGCPEKLSTVIQTVKRLSTGTIEIEEPAMGSNDANQINFVIKSAGQDKITLIFTAEKECLQLSSILVPELEVSE
;
A
#
# COMPACT_ATOMS: atom_id res chain seq x y z
N MET A 1 -30.28 -42.23 30.47
CA MET A 1 -29.46 -41.06 30.12
C MET A 1 -30.42 -39.93 29.79
N GLN A 2 -30.71 -39.06 30.75
CA GLN A 2 -31.43 -37.80 30.52
C GLN A 2 -30.40 -36.69 30.35
N PRO A 3 -30.62 -35.72 29.43
CA PRO A 3 -29.70 -34.62 29.21
C PRO A 3 -29.82 -33.61 30.37
N ASN A 4 -28.66 -33.08 30.75
CA ASN A 4 -28.49 -32.10 31.82
C ASN A 4 -29.04 -30.75 31.33
N GLU A 5 -30.09 -30.24 31.96
CA GLU A 5 -30.63 -28.90 31.71
C GLU A 5 -29.64 -27.84 32.20
N GLU A 6 -29.17 -26.99 31.29
CA GLU A 6 -28.35 -25.84 31.64
C GLU A 6 -29.23 -24.75 32.30
N ASN A 7 -28.84 -24.35 33.51
CA ASN A 7 -29.60 -23.46 34.37
C ASN A 7 -29.84 -22.07 33.72
N PRO A 8 -31.10 -21.63 33.50
CA PRO A 8 -31.45 -20.36 32.81
C PRO A 8 -30.86 -19.09 33.42
N GLN A 9 -30.48 -19.12 34.71
CA GLN A 9 -29.87 -17.98 35.40
C GLN A 9 -28.43 -17.68 34.92
N LYS A 10 -27.71 -18.68 34.40
CA LYS A 10 -26.31 -18.51 33.95
C LYS A 10 -26.18 -17.80 32.59
N ILE A 11 -27.20 -17.94 31.73
CA ILE A 11 -27.23 -17.33 30.39
C ILE A 11 -27.55 -15.83 30.49
N ARG A 12 -28.44 -15.44 31.41
CA ARG A 12 -28.85 -14.04 31.61
C ARG A 12 -27.72 -13.16 32.16
N ASN A 13 -26.86 -13.70 33.03
CA ASN A 13 -25.70 -12.97 33.56
C ASN A 13 -24.60 -12.73 32.51
N LYS A 14 -24.43 -13.62 31.51
CA LYS A 14 -23.46 -13.41 30.43
C LYS A 14 -23.90 -12.30 29.46
N GLN A 15 -25.19 -12.22 29.15
CA GLN A 15 -25.71 -11.17 28.24
C GLN A 15 -25.66 -9.77 28.87
N ILE A 16 -25.85 -9.64 30.18
CA ILE A 16 -25.77 -8.36 30.89
C ILE A 16 -24.33 -7.84 30.95
N VAL A 17 -23.33 -8.73 31.12
CA VAL A 17 -21.90 -8.37 31.12
C VAL A 17 -21.43 -7.90 29.73
N PHE A 18 -21.87 -8.56 28.65
CA PHE A 18 -21.54 -8.12 27.30
C PHE A 18 -22.13 -6.74 26.97
N ALA A 19 -23.39 -6.48 27.35
CA ALA A 19 -24.02 -5.18 27.11
C ALA A 19 -23.36 -4.04 27.92
N THR A 20 -22.87 -4.29 29.13
CA THR A 20 -22.19 -3.27 29.94
C THR A 20 -20.77 -2.96 29.47
N VAL A 21 -20.05 -3.95 28.93
CA VAL A 21 -18.71 -3.72 28.34
C VAL A 21 -18.80 -2.93 27.03
N SER A 22 -19.82 -3.19 26.20
CA SER A 22 -20.03 -2.44 24.94
C SER A 22 -20.41 -0.97 25.18
N ILE A 23 -21.21 -0.67 26.21
CA ILE A 23 -21.57 0.73 26.54
C ILE A 23 -20.36 1.49 27.10
N LEU A 24 -19.50 0.83 27.88
CA LEU A 24 -18.27 1.45 28.38
C LEU A 24 -17.27 1.79 27.25
N ALA A 25 -17.13 0.90 26.26
CA ALA A 25 -16.24 1.13 25.12
C ALA A 25 -16.68 2.34 24.26
N ILE A 26 -17.99 2.51 24.04
CA ILE A 26 -18.54 3.65 23.29
C ILE A 26 -18.35 4.97 24.06
N ALA A 27 -18.49 4.95 25.39
CA ALA A 27 -18.26 6.14 26.22
C ALA A 27 -16.78 6.57 26.26
N ILE A 28 -15.84 5.61 26.21
CA ILE A 28 -14.40 5.88 26.17
C ILE A 28 -13.98 6.45 24.81
N VAL A 29 -14.50 5.90 23.70
CA VAL A 29 -14.22 6.43 22.35
C VAL A 29 -14.80 7.84 22.18
N GLY A 30 -16.01 8.08 22.69
CA GLY A 30 -16.64 9.41 22.65
C GLY A 30 -15.90 10.47 23.47
N THR A 31 -15.32 10.10 24.62
CA THR A 31 -14.56 11.03 25.46
C THR A 31 -13.16 11.35 24.90
N ILE A 32 -12.50 10.38 24.26
CA ILE A 32 -11.21 10.61 23.58
C ILE A 32 -11.40 11.52 22.35
N ALA A 33 -12.44 11.29 21.55
CA ALA A 33 -12.79 12.16 20.42
C ALA A 33 -13.13 13.59 20.86
N TYR A 34 -13.89 13.73 21.95
CA TYR A 34 -14.23 15.04 22.51
C TYR A 34 -12.99 15.79 23.02
N PHE A 35 -12.06 15.11 23.71
CA PHE A 35 -10.83 15.74 24.22
C PHE A 35 -9.86 16.14 23.11
N ALA A 36 -9.77 15.36 22.03
CA ALA A 36 -8.98 15.70 20.85
C ALA A 36 -9.53 16.95 20.13
N LEU A 37 -10.86 17.02 19.95
CA LEU A 37 -11.54 18.18 19.36
C LEU A 37 -11.51 19.42 20.26
N SER A 38 -11.59 19.27 21.58
CA SER A 38 -11.54 20.40 22.52
C SER A 38 -10.14 21.02 22.62
N LYS A 39 -9.07 20.23 22.49
CA LYS A 39 -7.68 20.73 22.47
C LYS A 39 -7.36 21.54 21.20
N ILE A 40 -8.00 21.21 20.07
CA ILE A 40 -7.90 21.99 18.83
C ILE A 40 -8.61 23.34 18.98
N ARG A 41 -9.67 23.41 19.80
CA ARG A 41 -10.49 24.61 20.01
C ARG A 41 -9.88 25.65 20.96
N SER A 42 -8.90 25.28 21.79
CA SER A 42 -8.29 26.18 22.78
C SER A 42 -7.06 26.96 22.28
N GLY A 43 -6.74 26.91 20.98
CA GLY A 43 -5.53 27.51 20.40
C GLY A 43 -5.71 28.76 19.55
N GLN A 44 -6.93 29.25 19.30
CA GLN A 44 -7.16 30.42 18.44
C GLN A 44 -8.11 31.42 19.10
N THR A 45 -7.54 32.39 19.79
CA THR A 45 -8.19 33.68 20.03
C THR A 45 -7.76 34.66 18.94
N THR A 46 -8.76 35.42 18.46
CA THR A 46 -8.72 36.63 17.63
C THR A 46 -8.24 36.47 16.18
N GLU A 47 -9.18 36.28 15.25
CA GLU A 47 -9.74 37.36 14.41
C GLU A 47 -10.97 36.83 13.65
N ALA A 48 -12.00 37.67 13.55
CA ALA A 48 -13.28 37.32 12.95
C ALA A 48 -13.16 37.24 11.42
N MET A 49 -12.98 36.03 10.89
CA MET A 49 -13.29 35.73 9.49
C MET A 49 -14.64 35.03 9.41
N THR A 50 -15.50 35.58 8.56
CA THR A 50 -16.88 35.18 8.32
C THR A 50 -17.00 33.70 7.93
N GLN A 51 -17.96 33.05 8.57
CA GLN A 51 -18.22 31.60 8.61
C GLN A 51 -18.89 31.08 7.32
N GLU A 52 -18.35 31.38 6.14
CA GLU A 52 -18.95 30.96 4.85
C GLU A 52 -17.98 30.32 3.84
N GLN A 53 -16.77 29.91 4.22
CA GLN A 53 -15.82 29.30 3.27
C GLN A 53 -15.13 28.00 3.68
N PHE A 54 -15.61 27.34 4.74
CA PHE A 54 -15.29 25.93 4.94
C PHE A 54 -16.48 25.10 4.47
N GLU A 55 -16.57 24.86 3.14
CA GLU A 55 -17.29 23.69 2.64
C GLU A 55 -16.56 22.46 3.20
N GLY A 56 -17.05 21.95 4.32
CA GLY A 56 -16.62 20.66 4.85
C GLY A 56 -16.85 19.59 3.77
N ALA A 57 -15.98 18.58 3.74
CA ALA A 57 -16.13 17.45 2.83
C ALA A 57 -17.58 16.93 2.84
N PRO A 58 -18.15 16.59 1.67
CA PRO A 58 -19.54 16.12 1.60
C PRO A 58 -19.74 14.98 2.58
N THR A 59 -20.75 15.11 3.44
CA THR A 59 -21.07 14.09 4.43
C THR A 59 -21.56 12.83 3.73
N ILE A 60 -20.69 11.81 3.68
CA ILE A 60 -21.04 10.47 3.20
C ILE A 60 -22.17 9.94 4.08
N SER A 61 -23.27 9.49 3.46
CA SER A 61 -24.39 8.94 4.23
C SER A 61 -24.01 7.61 4.88
N SER A 62 -24.53 7.34 6.07
CA SER A 62 -24.27 6.07 6.78
C SER A 62 -24.75 4.85 5.98
N GLN A 63 -25.80 5.01 5.17
CA GLN A 63 -26.28 3.96 4.27
C GLN A 63 -25.24 3.65 3.18
N LEU A 64 -24.74 4.68 2.49
CA LEU A 64 -23.71 4.52 1.46
C LEU A 64 -22.44 3.87 2.04
N GLN A 65 -22.02 4.30 3.23
CA GLN A 65 -20.87 3.69 3.91
C GLN A 65 -21.10 2.20 4.19
N SER A 66 -22.29 1.84 4.67
CA SER A 66 -22.67 0.43 4.89
C SER A 66 -22.69 -0.38 3.59
N ASP A 67 -23.24 0.17 2.51
CA ASP A 67 -23.37 -0.52 1.22
C ASP A 67 -21.98 -0.78 0.60
N CYS A 68 -21.11 0.23 0.61
CA CYS A 68 -19.73 0.11 0.12
C CYS A 68 -18.90 -0.86 0.98
N GLN A 69 -19.07 -0.83 2.30
CA GLN A 69 -18.43 -1.77 3.22
C GLN A 69 -18.86 -3.21 2.96
N GLN A 70 -20.16 -3.44 2.73
CA GLN A 70 -20.67 -4.77 2.37
C GLN A 70 -20.14 -5.25 1.02
N SER A 71 -20.07 -4.35 0.03
CA SER A 71 -19.49 -4.67 -1.27
C SER A 71 -18.00 -5.06 -1.15
N ALA A 72 -17.21 -4.33 -0.37
CA ALA A 72 -15.80 -4.66 -0.11
C ALA A 72 -15.63 -6.04 0.55
N ILE A 73 -16.43 -6.34 1.58
CA ILE A 73 -16.46 -7.67 2.23
C ILE A 73 -16.82 -8.75 1.21
N LYS A 74 -17.88 -8.52 0.43
CA LYS A 74 -18.35 -9.46 -0.59
C LYS A 74 -17.25 -9.76 -1.61
N ILE A 75 -16.54 -8.74 -2.10
CA ILE A 75 -15.39 -8.91 -3.01
C ILE A 75 -14.34 -9.80 -2.36
N ALA A 76 -13.98 -9.55 -1.10
CA ALA A 76 -12.96 -10.31 -0.38
C ALA A 76 -13.28 -11.78 -0.14
N GLU A 77 -14.56 -12.12 -0.09
CA GLU A 77 -15.05 -13.50 0.07
C GLU A 77 -15.25 -14.23 -1.28
N MET A 78 -15.22 -13.51 -2.41
CA MET A 78 -15.35 -14.13 -3.73
C MET A 78 -14.10 -14.94 -4.12
N THR A 79 -14.32 -15.91 -5.01
CA THR A 79 -13.26 -16.75 -5.59
C THR A 79 -13.23 -16.69 -7.13
N ASN A 80 -14.07 -15.85 -7.74
CA ASN A 80 -14.14 -15.69 -9.18
C ASN A 80 -13.79 -14.23 -9.53
N GLY A 81 -12.69 -14.05 -10.24
CA GLY A 81 -12.17 -12.72 -10.60
C GLY A 81 -13.15 -11.88 -11.43
N ASP A 82 -13.95 -12.51 -12.28
CA ASP A 82 -14.93 -11.81 -13.11
C ASP A 82 -16.06 -11.22 -12.26
N LYS A 83 -16.52 -11.98 -11.26
CA LYS A 83 -17.53 -11.51 -10.32
C LYS A 83 -17.00 -10.39 -9.43
N MET A 84 -15.74 -10.48 -8.99
CA MET A 84 -15.08 -9.39 -8.24
C MET A 84 -15.02 -8.11 -9.07
N SER A 85 -14.58 -8.22 -10.32
CA SER A 85 -14.51 -7.08 -11.24
C SER A 85 -15.89 -6.48 -11.48
N ALA A 86 -16.91 -7.29 -11.73
CA ALA A 86 -18.28 -6.81 -11.93
C ALA A 86 -18.85 -6.10 -10.69
N GLU A 87 -18.62 -6.65 -9.50
CA GLU A 87 -19.02 -6.02 -8.23
C GLU A 87 -18.31 -4.68 -8.02
N PHE A 88 -17.02 -4.61 -8.30
CA PHE A 88 -16.25 -3.37 -8.22
C PHE A 88 -16.80 -2.29 -9.18
N HIS A 89 -16.99 -2.62 -10.45
CA HIS A 89 -17.52 -1.70 -11.45
C HIS A 89 -18.91 -1.17 -11.08
N ALA A 90 -19.76 -2.01 -10.49
CA ALA A 90 -21.12 -1.61 -10.11
C ALA A 90 -21.16 -0.59 -8.97
N ASN A 91 -20.13 -0.53 -8.13
CA ASN A 91 -20.16 0.23 -6.88
C ASN A 91 -19.13 1.37 -6.83
N VAL A 92 -18.02 1.30 -7.56
CA VAL A 92 -16.88 2.23 -7.40
C VAL A 92 -17.25 3.70 -7.57
N GLU A 93 -18.15 4.04 -8.49
CA GLU A 93 -18.57 5.45 -8.70
C GLU A 93 -19.24 6.05 -7.46
N ASN A 94 -20.04 5.26 -6.76
CA ASN A 94 -20.71 5.68 -5.53
C ASN A 94 -19.79 5.56 -4.31
N CYS A 95 -18.84 4.63 -4.35
CA CYS A 95 -17.96 4.29 -3.24
C CYS A 95 -16.59 4.97 -3.26
N LYS A 96 -16.30 5.81 -4.27
CA LYS A 96 -14.95 6.36 -4.50
C LYS A 96 -14.32 7.09 -3.32
N ASP A 97 -15.14 7.72 -2.48
CA ASP A 97 -14.69 8.47 -1.31
C ASP A 97 -14.88 7.68 0.01
N VAL A 98 -15.24 6.40 -0.07
CA VAL A 98 -15.55 5.56 1.10
C VAL A 98 -14.34 4.75 1.53
N TYR A 99 -13.96 4.91 2.80
CA TYR A 99 -13.03 4.04 3.50
C TYR A 99 -13.72 2.74 3.96
N PHE A 100 -13.08 1.60 3.76
CA PHE A 100 -13.55 0.30 4.24
C PHE A 100 -12.56 -0.35 5.22
N MET A 101 -13.07 -1.26 6.05
CA MET A 101 -12.28 -2.09 6.97
C MET A 101 -12.84 -3.51 7.05
N ILE A 102 -12.00 -4.54 6.93
CA ILE A 102 -12.34 -5.96 6.94
C ILE A 102 -11.66 -6.61 8.13
N ASP A 103 -12.47 -7.00 9.13
CA ASP A 103 -12.01 -7.41 10.45
C ASP A 103 -11.34 -8.81 10.50
N HIS A 104 -11.40 -9.58 9.41
CA HIS A 104 -10.85 -10.94 9.35
C HIS A 104 -9.76 -11.07 8.28
N GLN A 105 -8.96 -12.14 8.39
CA GLN A 105 -7.93 -12.42 7.39
C GLN A 105 -8.57 -12.82 6.06
N THR A 106 -8.29 -12.03 5.03
CA THR A 106 -8.65 -12.32 3.65
C THR A 106 -7.40 -12.31 2.77
N GLN A 107 -7.56 -12.64 1.49
CA GLN A 107 -6.49 -12.52 0.49
C GLN A 107 -6.25 -11.08 0.01
N PHE A 108 -7.10 -10.13 0.43
CA PHE A 108 -7.02 -8.72 0.06
C PHE A 108 -6.62 -7.87 1.25
N ARG A 109 -6.34 -6.58 0.99
CA ARG A 109 -6.04 -5.64 2.07
C ARG A 109 -7.19 -5.58 3.07
N ARG A 110 -6.83 -5.33 4.34
CA ARG A 110 -7.81 -5.21 5.42
C ARG A 110 -8.56 -3.89 5.36
N GLU A 111 -7.94 -2.85 4.84
CA GLU A 111 -8.51 -1.51 4.86
C GLU A 111 -7.94 -0.66 3.74
N GLY A 112 -8.65 0.42 3.43
CA GLY A 112 -8.27 1.39 2.43
C GLY A 112 -9.48 2.12 1.84
N MET A 113 -9.22 2.95 0.84
CA MET A 113 -10.30 3.56 0.06
C MET A 113 -10.90 2.51 -0.87
N TYR A 114 -12.21 2.52 -1.09
CA TYR A 114 -12.86 1.50 -1.94
C TYR A 114 -12.19 1.33 -3.32
N PRO A 115 -11.78 2.40 -4.04
CA PRO A 115 -11.05 2.26 -5.30
C PRO A 115 -9.72 1.50 -5.22
N ASP A 116 -9.09 1.44 -4.04
CA ASP A 116 -7.85 0.69 -3.81
C ASP A 116 -8.00 -0.81 -4.13
N LEU A 117 -9.22 -1.34 -4.00
CA LEU A 117 -9.55 -2.73 -4.32
C LEU A 117 -9.22 -3.08 -5.77
N ALA A 118 -9.17 -2.10 -6.68
CA ALA A 118 -8.79 -2.35 -8.07
C ALA A 118 -7.44 -3.08 -8.19
N VAL A 119 -6.44 -2.68 -7.39
CA VAL A 119 -5.10 -3.28 -7.40
C VAL A 119 -5.14 -4.73 -6.91
N ASP A 120 -5.88 -4.97 -5.83
CA ASP A 120 -5.99 -6.29 -5.21
C ASP A 120 -6.75 -7.29 -6.11
N ILE A 121 -7.85 -6.84 -6.71
CA ILE A 121 -8.63 -7.63 -7.66
C ILE A 121 -7.82 -7.88 -8.94
N ALA A 122 -7.13 -6.88 -9.48
CA ALA A 122 -6.29 -7.03 -10.66
C ALA A 122 -5.17 -8.05 -10.42
N TYR A 123 -4.51 -7.97 -9.26
CA TYR A 123 -3.49 -8.93 -8.83
C TYR A 123 -4.04 -10.35 -8.73
N TYR A 124 -5.27 -10.51 -8.24
CA TYR A 124 -5.94 -11.81 -8.21
C TYR A 124 -6.23 -12.35 -9.61
N ILE A 125 -6.85 -11.53 -10.47
CA ILE A 125 -7.22 -11.91 -11.84
C ILE A 125 -5.99 -12.27 -12.67
N ALA A 126 -4.91 -11.49 -12.56
CA ALA A 126 -3.72 -11.67 -13.40
C ALA A 126 -2.89 -12.91 -13.10
N LYS A 127 -3.20 -13.64 -12.01
CA LYS A 127 -2.64 -14.99 -11.79
C LYS A 127 -3.13 -15.98 -12.86
N SER A 128 -4.30 -15.76 -13.45
CA SER A 128 -4.91 -16.62 -14.47
C SER A 128 -5.13 -15.93 -15.81
N ASP A 129 -5.42 -14.63 -15.82
CA ASP A 129 -5.72 -13.85 -17.01
C ASP A 129 -5.13 -12.43 -16.87
N LYS A 130 -3.86 -12.31 -17.27
CA LYS A 130 -3.08 -11.07 -17.16
C LYS A 130 -3.71 -9.90 -17.95
N PRO A 131 -4.16 -10.07 -19.21
CA PRO A 131 -4.89 -9.01 -19.93
C PRO A 131 -6.09 -8.47 -19.18
N LYS A 132 -6.88 -9.32 -18.53
CA LYS A 132 -8.06 -8.90 -17.78
C LYS A 132 -7.72 -8.13 -16.50
N GLY A 133 -6.67 -8.52 -15.80
CA GLY A 133 -6.15 -7.74 -14.67
C GLY A 133 -5.71 -6.34 -15.11
N LEU A 134 -5.05 -6.24 -16.27
CA LEU A 134 -4.64 -4.97 -16.86
C LEU A 134 -5.82 -4.10 -17.30
N GLU A 135 -6.90 -4.70 -17.83
CA GLU A 135 -8.14 -3.98 -18.16
C GLU A 135 -8.73 -3.28 -16.93
N LEU A 136 -8.80 -4.00 -15.79
CA LEU A 136 -9.31 -3.44 -14.54
C LEU A 136 -8.45 -2.27 -14.03
N LEU A 137 -7.12 -2.39 -14.10
CA LEU A 137 -6.22 -1.29 -13.71
C LEU A 137 -6.39 -0.07 -14.62
N ASN A 138 -6.55 -0.28 -15.93
CA ASN A 138 -6.78 0.82 -16.88
C ASN A 138 -8.13 1.50 -16.65
N PHE A 139 -9.17 0.73 -16.31
CA PHE A 139 -10.45 1.28 -15.89
C PHE A 139 -10.29 2.13 -14.63
N ALA A 140 -9.63 1.60 -13.59
CA ALA A 140 -9.39 2.32 -12.34
C ALA A 140 -8.57 3.60 -12.55
N ARG A 141 -7.62 3.59 -13.49
CA ARG A 141 -6.84 4.78 -13.89
C ARG A 141 -7.71 5.87 -14.51
N GLY A 142 -8.84 5.51 -15.11
CA GLY A 142 -9.82 6.47 -15.63
C GLY A 142 -10.70 7.14 -14.57
N LEU A 143 -10.65 6.69 -13.32
CA LEU A 143 -11.42 7.29 -12.22
C LEU A 143 -10.80 8.63 -11.79
N LYS A 144 -11.60 9.45 -11.10
CA LYS A 144 -11.08 10.67 -10.46
C LYS A 144 -9.94 10.29 -9.49
N PRO A 145 -8.80 11.02 -9.48
CA PRO A 145 -7.73 10.76 -8.54
C PRO A 145 -8.22 10.75 -7.09
N TRP A 146 -7.71 9.80 -6.32
CA TRP A 146 -7.91 9.64 -4.89
C TRP A 146 -6.59 9.42 -4.16
N GLU A 147 -6.63 9.48 -2.83
CA GLU A 147 -5.52 9.10 -1.96
C GLU A 147 -5.49 7.58 -1.77
N PHE A 148 -4.53 6.92 -2.41
CA PHE A 148 -4.38 5.48 -2.33
C PHE A 148 -3.80 5.09 -0.96
N TYR A 149 -4.53 4.28 -0.20
CA TYR A 149 -4.18 3.98 1.18
C TYR A 149 -3.24 2.79 1.29
N LEU A 150 -2.11 2.98 1.98
CA LEU A 150 -1.07 1.97 2.23
C LEU A 150 -0.74 1.86 3.74
N GLY A 151 -1.72 2.10 4.61
CA GLY A 151 -1.55 2.10 6.06
C GLY A 151 -1.18 3.49 6.57
N PRO A 152 0.02 3.70 7.15
CA PRO A 152 0.40 5.01 7.68
C PRO A 152 0.74 6.04 6.58
N VAL A 153 0.74 5.64 5.31
CA VAL A 153 1.02 6.50 4.15
C VAL A 153 -0.13 6.45 3.16
N THR A 154 -0.41 7.59 2.55
CA THR A 154 -1.22 7.72 1.36
C THR A 154 -0.35 8.12 0.17
N CYS A 155 -0.69 7.61 -1.01
CA CYS A 155 0.01 7.91 -2.25
C CYS A 155 -0.98 8.46 -3.28
N ASP A 156 -0.48 9.15 -4.30
CA ASP A 156 -1.32 9.48 -5.45
C ASP A 156 -1.74 8.20 -6.18
N SER A 157 -3.05 8.01 -6.30
CA SER A 157 -3.63 6.82 -6.94
C SER A 157 -3.21 6.63 -8.40
N GLN A 158 -3.05 7.71 -9.17
CA GLN A 158 -2.67 7.61 -10.57
C GLN A 158 -1.24 7.09 -10.71
N HIS A 159 -0.32 7.58 -9.87
CA HIS A 159 1.05 7.09 -9.79
C HIS A 159 1.11 5.62 -9.38
N VAL A 160 0.35 5.23 -8.35
CA VAL A 160 0.29 3.83 -7.90
C VAL A 160 -0.23 2.91 -9.02
N LEU A 161 -1.33 3.29 -9.67
CA LEU A 161 -1.90 2.51 -10.76
C LEU A 161 -0.95 2.39 -11.94
N ASP A 162 -0.28 3.47 -12.32
CA ASP A 162 0.72 3.48 -13.37
C ASP A 162 1.88 2.52 -13.08
N ALA A 163 2.35 2.45 -11.82
CA ALA A 163 3.37 1.51 -11.39
C ALA A 163 2.90 0.05 -11.55
N TYR A 164 1.68 -0.26 -11.13
CA TYR A 164 1.11 -1.60 -11.32
C TYR A 164 0.89 -1.92 -12.80
N ILE A 165 0.37 -0.98 -13.60
CA ILE A 165 0.19 -1.15 -15.04
C ILE A 165 1.54 -1.47 -15.71
N GLU A 166 2.59 -0.69 -15.42
CA GLU A 166 3.93 -0.94 -15.97
C GLU A 166 4.44 -2.33 -15.58
N SER A 167 4.31 -2.73 -14.31
CA SER A 167 4.75 -4.06 -13.85
C SER A 167 4.07 -5.22 -14.58
N TYR A 168 2.86 -5.02 -15.11
CA TYR A 168 2.17 -6.03 -15.91
C TYR A 168 2.63 -6.00 -17.37
N THR A 169 3.28 -4.93 -17.83
CA THR A 169 3.83 -4.87 -19.18
C THR A 169 5.29 -5.31 -19.26
N LEU A 170 5.94 -5.58 -18.13
CA LEU A 170 7.32 -6.05 -18.10
C LEU A 170 7.48 -7.44 -18.74
N PRO A 171 8.65 -7.72 -19.35
CA PRO A 171 8.95 -9.03 -19.93
C PRO A 171 8.84 -10.16 -18.90
N GLU A 172 8.30 -11.31 -19.30
CA GLU A 172 8.19 -12.48 -18.40
C GLU A 172 9.54 -13.10 -18.03
N GLN A 173 10.58 -12.83 -18.81
CA GLN A 173 11.93 -13.33 -18.56
C GLN A 173 12.64 -12.45 -17.53
N SER A 174 12.55 -12.83 -16.25
CA SER A 174 13.36 -12.24 -15.19
C SER A 174 14.76 -12.86 -15.15
N LEU A 175 15.79 -12.03 -15.07
CA LEU A 175 17.14 -12.43 -14.70
C LEU A 175 17.15 -12.80 -13.21
N CYS A 176 17.44 -14.07 -12.91
CA CYS A 176 17.68 -14.52 -11.55
C CYS A 176 19.16 -14.33 -11.20
N ILE A 177 19.47 -13.32 -10.38
CA ILE A 177 20.78 -13.21 -9.74
C ILE A 177 20.66 -13.78 -8.33
N LYS A 178 21.42 -14.82 -8.00
CA LYS A 178 21.37 -15.38 -6.64
C LYS A 178 22.04 -14.47 -5.62
N LYS A 179 21.63 -14.59 -4.35
CA LYS A 179 22.31 -13.91 -3.23
C LYS A 179 23.82 -14.23 -3.18
N SER A 180 24.25 -15.42 -3.60
CA SER A 180 25.68 -15.77 -3.66
C SER A 180 26.45 -15.12 -4.82
N GLU A 181 25.75 -14.58 -5.82
CA GLU A 181 26.32 -14.12 -7.08
C GLU A 181 26.34 -12.59 -7.21
N TYR A 182 25.81 -11.85 -6.23
CA TYR A 182 25.66 -10.40 -6.35
C TYR A 182 27.00 -9.70 -6.61
N LYS A 183 28.11 -10.17 -6.02
CA LYS A 183 29.43 -9.53 -6.18
C LYS A 183 29.95 -9.61 -7.61
N THR A 184 29.71 -10.72 -8.29
CA THR A 184 30.26 -10.97 -9.64
C THR A 184 29.35 -10.48 -10.76
N THR A 185 28.08 -10.20 -10.45
CA THR A 185 27.06 -9.79 -11.43
C THR A 185 26.49 -8.42 -11.08
N LEU A 186 25.59 -8.33 -10.10
CA LEU A 186 24.86 -7.12 -9.73
C LEU A 186 25.79 -5.95 -9.36
N LEU A 187 26.78 -6.17 -8.49
CA LEU A 187 27.70 -5.12 -8.05
C LEU A 187 28.48 -4.52 -9.21
N LYS A 188 28.89 -5.35 -10.18
CA LYS A 188 29.58 -4.89 -11.38
C LYS A 188 28.67 -4.02 -12.26
N ASP A 189 27.42 -4.42 -12.44
CA ASP A 189 26.42 -3.62 -13.17
C ASP A 189 26.20 -2.26 -12.47
N LEU A 190 26.01 -2.25 -11.14
CA LEU A 190 25.84 -1.03 -10.36
C LEU A 190 27.06 -0.09 -10.46
N GLN A 191 28.28 -0.62 -10.30
CA GLN A 191 29.52 0.15 -10.41
C GLN A 191 29.73 0.72 -11.82
N SER A 192 29.31 0.00 -12.86
CA SER A 192 29.33 0.47 -14.25
C SER A 192 28.15 1.38 -14.62
N LYS A 193 27.26 1.69 -13.67
CA LYS A 193 26.02 2.48 -13.85
C LYS A 193 25.03 1.87 -14.84
N ASN A 194 25.08 0.56 -15.01
CA ASN A 194 24.13 -0.20 -15.81
C ASN A 194 22.86 -0.50 -15.00
N PHE A 195 22.03 0.53 -14.79
CA PHE A 195 20.79 0.40 -14.02
C PHE A 195 19.64 -0.24 -14.80
N ASP A 196 19.81 -0.46 -16.10
CA ASP A 196 18.82 -1.16 -16.92
C ASP A 196 18.68 -2.64 -16.48
N VAL A 197 19.65 -3.16 -15.71
CA VAL A 197 19.57 -4.47 -15.04
C VAL A 197 18.31 -4.62 -14.18
N PHE A 198 17.78 -3.52 -13.61
CA PHE A 198 16.58 -3.56 -12.77
C PHE A 198 15.34 -4.03 -13.54
N THR A 199 15.23 -3.72 -14.84
CA THR A 199 14.13 -4.19 -15.72
C THR A 199 14.03 -5.71 -15.80
N LYS A 200 15.14 -6.40 -15.55
CA LYS A 200 15.22 -7.86 -15.58
C LYS A 200 15.15 -8.47 -14.18
N MET A 201 15.29 -7.67 -13.13
CA MET A 201 15.33 -8.11 -11.73
C MET A 201 14.04 -7.76 -10.98
N LEU A 202 12.95 -7.52 -11.70
CA LEU A 202 11.62 -7.33 -11.12
C LEU A 202 10.69 -8.38 -11.72
N ALA A 203 10.13 -9.23 -10.86
CA ALA A 203 9.28 -10.33 -11.26
C ALA A 203 7.85 -9.86 -11.46
N ASN A 204 7.18 -10.30 -12.54
CA ASN A 204 5.71 -10.18 -12.66
C ASN A 204 5.21 -8.74 -12.45
N ASN A 205 3.94 -8.37 -12.41
CA ASN A 205 3.13 -8.11 -11.20
C ASN A 205 3.77 -7.59 -9.87
N LYS A 206 5.05 -7.23 -9.80
CA LYS A 206 5.68 -6.58 -8.64
C LYS A 206 6.06 -5.15 -8.98
N VAL A 207 5.95 -4.28 -7.97
CA VAL A 207 6.32 -2.87 -8.06
C VAL A 207 7.53 -2.62 -7.16
N VAL A 208 8.29 -1.59 -7.50
CA VAL A 208 9.37 -1.10 -6.64
C VAL A 208 8.81 0.00 -5.76
N TRP A 209 9.13 -0.06 -4.47
CA TRP A 209 8.70 0.96 -3.52
C TRP A 209 9.76 2.05 -3.41
N MET A 210 9.35 3.32 -3.54
CA MET A 210 10.23 4.46 -3.35
C MET A 210 9.86 5.18 -2.05
N GLY A 211 10.84 5.42 -1.19
CA GLY A 211 10.63 6.04 0.12
C GLY A 211 11.82 6.88 0.59
N LEU A 212 11.69 7.44 1.80
CA LEU A 212 12.76 8.17 2.48
C LEU A 212 13.60 7.21 3.35
N PRO A 213 14.90 7.49 3.60
CA PRO A 213 15.77 6.63 4.42
C PRO A 213 15.24 6.34 5.82
N ASP A 214 14.61 7.33 6.45
CA ASP A 214 14.07 7.24 7.82
C ASP A 214 12.60 6.80 7.85
N SER A 215 12.06 6.37 6.70
CA SER A 215 10.68 5.94 6.56
C SER A 215 10.60 4.44 6.38
N ASP A 216 9.84 3.77 7.25
CA ASP A 216 9.50 2.34 7.09
C ASP A 216 8.52 2.10 5.92
N VAL A 217 8.13 3.16 5.21
CA VAL A 217 7.01 3.21 4.27
C VAL A 217 7.33 4.07 3.04
N GLY A 218 6.77 3.68 1.89
CA GLY A 218 6.98 4.35 0.61
C GLY A 218 5.79 4.15 -0.32
N CYS A 219 5.88 4.73 -1.52
CA CYS A 219 4.88 4.58 -2.57
C CYS A 219 5.37 3.62 -3.67
N PRO A 220 4.51 2.76 -4.22
CA PRO A 220 4.76 2.06 -5.47
C PRO A 220 5.12 3.05 -6.58
N GLU A 221 6.21 2.79 -7.27
CA GLU A 221 6.68 3.64 -8.36
C GLU A 221 6.95 2.85 -9.63
N LYS A 222 6.77 3.53 -10.77
CA LYS A 222 7.16 3.01 -12.06
C LYS A 222 8.65 2.68 -12.07
N LEU A 223 9.01 1.51 -12.56
CA LEU A 223 10.39 1.09 -12.72
C LEU A 223 11.16 2.04 -13.65
N SER A 224 10.51 2.60 -14.68
CA SER A 224 11.11 3.64 -15.51
C SER A 224 11.50 4.88 -14.68
N THR A 225 10.63 5.30 -13.77
CA THR A 225 10.85 6.44 -12.88
C THR A 225 11.98 6.13 -11.89
N VAL A 226 11.96 4.94 -11.29
CA VAL A 226 13.03 4.43 -10.41
C VAL A 226 14.39 4.49 -11.12
N ILE A 227 14.50 3.95 -12.35
CA ILE A 227 15.75 3.96 -13.12
C ILE A 227 16.21 5.39 -13.42
N GLN A 228 15.28 6.29 -13.78
CA GLN A 228 15.59 7.69 -14.03
C GLN A 228 16.10 8.39 -12.76
N THR A 229 15.43 8.20 -11.63
CA THR A 229 15.86 8.72 -10.32
C THR A 229 17.24 8.22 -9.95
N VAL A 230 17.49 6.91 -10.10
CA VAL A 230 18.80 6.32 -9.81
C VAL A 230 19.89 6.91 -10.71
N LYS A 231 19.63 7.03 -12.03
CA LYS A 231 20.56 7.65 -12.99
C LYS A 231 20.85 9.12 -12.64
N ARG A 232 19.82 9.89 -12.28
CA ARG A 232 19.91 11.31 -11.92
C ARG A 232 20.73 11.54 -10.65
N LEU A 233 20.46 10.77 -9.59
CA LEU A 233 21.16 10.91 -8.31
C LEU A 233 22.57 10.28 -8.33
N SER A 234 22.88 9.46 -9.34
CA SER A 234 24.19 8.81 -9.55
C SER A 234 25.07 9.53 -10.59
N THR A 235 24.87 10.83 -10.81
CA THR A 235 25.74 11.63 -11.70
C THR A 235 27.14 11.83 -11.11
N GLY A 236 28.17 11.91 -11.97
CA GLY A 236 29.56 12.12 -11.53
C GLY A 236 30.25 10.84 -11.05
N THR A 237 31.31 10.96 -10.25
CA THR A 237 31.97 9.78 -9.66
C THR A 237 31.11 9.26 -8.50
N ILE A 238 30.77 7.98 -8.54
CA ILE A 238 30.01 7.32 -7.47
C ILE A 238 30.85 6.22 -6.81
N GLU A 239 30.51 5.92 -5.57
CA GLU A 239 30.98 4.76 -4.83
C GLU A 239 29.77 3.90 -4.46
N ILE A 240 29.91 2.59 -4.52
CA ILE A 240 28.88 1.64 -4.09
C ILE A 240 29.38 1.00 -2.79
N GLU A 241 28.76 1.32 -1.67
CA GLU A 241 29.03 0.63 -0.42
C GLU A 241 28.41 -0.77 -0.45
N GLU A 242 29.25 -1.77 -0.17
CA GLU A 242 28.82 -3.16 -0.10
C GLU A 242 27.97 -3.42 1.14
N PRO A 243 27.06 -4.41 1.09
CA PRO A 243 26.26 -4.80 2.25
C PRO A 243 27.18 -5.21 3.41
N ALA A 244 26.95 -4.65 4.59
CA ALA A 244 27.67 -5.06 5.80
C ALA A 244 27.48 -6.58 6.02
N MET A 245 28.58 -7.30 6.23
CA MET A 245 28.51 -8.72 6.57
C MET A 245 27.79 -8.86 7.92
N GLY A 246 26.56 -9.37 7.89
CA GLY A 246 25.74 -9.59 9.08
C GLY A 246 24.45 -8.76 9.18
N SER A 247 23.92 -8.21 8.07
CA SER A 247 22.57 -7.60 8.13
C SER A 247 21.55 -8.61 8.66
N ASN A 248 20.69 -8.15 9.57
CA ASN A 248 19.79 -8.97 10.38
C ASN A 248 18.68 -9.69 9.57
N ASP A 249 18.55 -9.40 8.28
CA ASP A 249 17.57 -10.07 7.41
C ASP A 249 18.30 -10.99 6.41
N ALA A 250 18.18 -12.30 6.66
CA ALA A 250 18.79 -13.34 5.84
C ALA A 250 18.39 -13.26 4.36
N ASN A 251 17.27 -12.61 4.03
CA ASN A 251 16.74 -12.53 2.67
C ASN A 251 16.99 -11.20 1.96
N GLN A 252 17.58 -10.20 2.62
CA GLN A 252 17.81 -8.89 2.01
C GLN A 252 19.29 -8.62 1.71
N ILE A 253 19.53 -7.76 0.72
CA ILE A 253 20.82 -7.17 0.37
C ILE A 253 20.59 -5.68 0.09
N ASN A 254 21.35 -4.83 0.79
CA ASN A 254 21.27 -3.39 0.63
C ASN A 254 22.58 -2.85 0.05
N PHE A 255 22.48 -2.02 -0.98
CA PHE A 255 23.62 -1.27 -1.52
C PHE A 255 23.38 0.22 -1.31
N VAL A 256 24.40 0.94 -0.84
CA VAL A 256 24.32 2.40 -0.73
C VAL A 256 25.14 3.03 -1.85
N ILE A 257 24.48 3.82 -2.70
CA ILE A 257 25.15 4.64 -3.71
C ILE A 257 25.56 5.95 -3.04
N LYS A 258 26.86 6.21 -3.01
CA LYS A 258 27.45 7.44 -2.48
C LYS A 258 27.99 8.31 -3.59
N SER A 259 27.85 9.62 -3.41
CA SER A 259 28.49 10.63 -4.26
C SER A 259 29.12 11.69 -3.38
N ALA A 260 30.40 11.98 -3.61
CA ALA A 260 31.22 12.86 -2.76
C ALA A 260 31.16 12.50 -1.26
N GLY A 261 31.12 11.20 -0.93
CA GLY A 261 31.06 10.72 0.46
C GLY A 261 29.68 10.84 1.13
N GLN A 262 28.65 11.28 0.41
CA GLN A 262 27.27 11.37 0.90
C GLN A 262 26.39 10.28 0.32
N ASP A 263 25.52 9.70 1.13
CA ASP A 263 24.50 8.74 0.72
C ASP A 263 23.48 9.43 -0.19
N LYS A 264 23.28 8.86 -1.38
CA LYS A 264 22.32 9.37 -2.37
C LYS A 264 21.15 8.44 -2.56
N ILE A 265 21.40 7.14 -2.54
CA ILE A 265 20.36 6.13 -2.75
C ILE A 265 20.72 4.89 -1.93
N THR A 266 19.74 4.32 -1.24
CA THR A 266 19.83 2.95 -0.73
C THR A 266 18.98 2.06 -1.61
N LEU A 267 19.61 1.12 -2.31
CA LEU A 267 18.93 0.09 -3.09
C LEU A 267 18.71 -1.13 -2.20
N ILE A 268 17.47 -1.60 -2.09
CA ILE A 268 17.10 -2.76 -1.28
C ILE A 268 16.65 -3.87 -2.22
N PHE A 269 17.36 -4.99 -2.16
CA PHE A 269 17.04 -6.20 -2.89
C PHE A 269 16.55 -7.28 -1.93
N THR A 270 15.44 -7.92 -2.27
CA THR A 270 14.89 -9.05 -1.51
C THR A 270 15.01 -10.34 -2.33
N ALA A 271 15.47 -11.42 -1.71
CA ALA A 271 15.55 -12.73 -2.34
C ALA A 271 14.16 -13.40 -2.35
N GLU A 272 13.59 -13.60 -3.54
CA GLU A 272 12.40 -14.41 -3.77
C GLU A 272 12.80 -15.68 -4.53
N LYS A 273 12.55 -16.86 -3.95
CA LYS A 273 12.98 -18.16 -4.50
C LYS A 273 14.46 -18.18 -4.89
N GLU A 274 15.32 -17.65 -4.01
CA GLU A 274 16.77 -17.45 -4.19
C GLU A 274 17.20 -16.35 -5.17
N CYS A 275 16.29 -15.78 -5.97
CA CYS A 275 16.58 -14.72 -6.93
C CYS A 275 16.42 -13.34 -6.28
N LEU A 276 17.45 -12.51 -6.36
CA LEU A 276 17.36 -11.12 -5.92
C LEU A 276 16.39 -10.35 -6.81
N GLN A 277 15.48 -9.64 -6.18
CA GLN A 277 14.52 -8.74 -6.80
C GLN A 277 14.74 -7.33 -6.24
N LEU A 278 14.74 -6.31 -7.09
CA LEU A 278 14.70 -4.92 -6.59
C LEU A 278 13.35 -4.70 -5.91
N SER A 279 13.33 -4.55 -4.59
CA SER A 279 12.09 -4.39 -3.83
C SER A 279 11.80 -2.93 -3.54
N SER A 280 12.83 -2.15 -3.19
CA SER A 280 12.66 -0.75 -2.85
C SER A 280 13.92 0.07 -3.08
N ILE A 281 13.74 1.38 -3.22
CA ILE A 281 14.82 2.35 -3.14
C ILE A 281 14.47 3.41 -2.09
N LEU A 282 15.47 3.84 -1.33
CA LEU A 282 15.35 4.95 -0.40
C LEU A 282 16.17 6.12 -0.93
N VAL A 283 15.55 7.29 -1.05
CA VAL A 283 16.19 8.52 -1.55
C VAL A 283 15.98 9.66 -0.56
N PRO A 284 16.98 10.53 -0.33
CA PRO A 284 16.91 11.56 0.70
C PRO A 284 15.87 12.64 0.39
N GLU A 285 15.54 12.83 -0.88
CA GLU A 285 14.50 13.76 -1.34
C GLU A 285 13.63 13.05 -2.39
N LEU A 286 12.33 12.96 -2.10
CA LEU A 286 11.31 12.57 -3.07
C LEU A 286 10.88 13.84 -3.80
N GLU A 287 11.25 13.98 -5.07
CA GLU A 287 10.67 15.03 -5.91
C GLU A 287 9.20 14.66 -6.12
N VAL A 288 8.30 15.40 -5.47
CA VAL A 288 6.87 15.33 -5.77
C VAL A 288 6.72 15.96 -7.15
N SER A 289 6.44 15.14 -8.17
CA SER A 289 6.05 15.66 -9.47
C SER A 289 4.67 16.29 -9.31
N GLU A 290 4.61 17.62 -9.44
CA GLU A 290 3.35 18.38 -9.57
C GLU A 290 2.67 18.11 -10.93
#